data_AF-A0A1R3GXL0-F1
#
_entry.id   AF-A0A1R3GXL0-F1
#
_cell.length_a   1.000
_cell.length_b   1.000
_cell.length_c   1.000
_cell.angle_alpha   90.00
_cell.angle_beta   90.00
_cell.angle_gamma   90.00
#
_symmetry.space_group_name_H-M   'P 1'
#
loop_
_entity.id
_entity.type
_entity.pdbx_description
1 polymer ?
#
loop_
_entity_poly.entity_id
_entity_poly.type
_entity_poly.pdbx_seq_one_letter_code
_entity_poly.pdbx_strand_id
1 'polypeptide(L)'
;MAPTITSVKALADSLKSSASIPTTYSIQSKPNIVNEEAVSDATESIPTIDFTLLTSTNPEERSKAIQELGKACEDWGFFVVTNHGVAESTMNGMIEASRAFFELSEEEKKEYEGQTVVDPIRFGTSSGPADKVMFWRDFLKIFVHPKFNSPNKPPGFRQTWPMGWLAWPNAQARRGPARQAWRVGLGMAVWATL
;
A
#
# COMPACT_ATOMS: atom_id res chain seq x y z
N MET A 1 -13.91 -30.36 15.71
CA MET A 1 -13.89 -28.89 15.85
C MET A 1 -13.49 -28.31 14.50
N ALA A 2 -14.23 -27.32 13.98
CA ALA A 2 -13.81 -26.64 12.76
C ALA A 2 -12.56 -25.78 13.07
N PRO A 3 -11.56 -25.74 12.18
CA PRO A 3 -10.38 -24.91 12.40
C PRO A 3 -10.80 -23.44 12.52
N THR A 4 -10.39 -22.79 13.61
CA THR A 4 -10.51 -21.33 13.74
C THR A 4 -9.48 -20.72 12.82
N ILE A 5 -9.90 -20.29 11.64
CA ILE A 5 -9.01 -19.68 10.66
C ILE A 5 -8.73 -18.24 11.09
N THR A 6 -7.48 -17.97 11.39
CA THR A 6 -6.96 -16.74 12.03
C THR A 6 -6.45 -15.69 11.04
N SER A 7 -6.18 -16.09 9.79
CA SER A 7 -5.71 -15.21 8.72
C SER A 7 -6.16 -15.69 7.34
N VAL A 8 -6.18 -14.79 6.35
CA VAL A 8 -6.48 -15.14 4.95
C VAL A 8 -5.37 -16.01 4.36
N LYS A 9 -4.11 -15.79 4.76
CA LYS A 9 -3.01 -16.69 4.37
C LYS A 9 -3.25 -18.13 4.85
N ALA A 10 -3.59 -18.31 6.12
CA ALA A 10 -3.90 -19.64 6.66
C ALA A 10 -5.14 -20.27 6.00
N LEU A 11 -6.16 -19.44 5.69
CA LEU A 11 -7.32 -19.85 4.90
C LEU A 11 -6.87 -20.38 3.53
N ALA A 12 -6.09 -19.60 2.79
CA ALA A 12 -5.61 -19.93 1.45
C ALA A 12 -4.81 -21.24 1.44
N ASP A 13 -3.92 -21.44 2.41
CA ASP A 13 -3.11 -22.65 2.53
C ASP A 13 -3.98 -23.88 2.81
N SER A 14 -5.03 -23.74 3.62
CA SER A 14 -6.02 -24.79 3.86
C SER A 14 -6.82 -25.14 2.58
N LEU A 15 -7.26 -24.12 1.82
CA LEU A 15 -8.06 -24.32 0.60
C LEU A 15 -7.34 -25.15 -0.48
N LYS A 16 -5.99 -25.11 -0.54
CA LYS A 16 -5.18 -25.91 -1.48
C LYS A 16 -5.46 -27.42 -1.38
N SER A 17 -6.00 -27.89 -0.24
CA SER A 17 -6.20 -29.30 0.07
C SER A 17 -7.63 -29.84 -0.14
N SER A 18 -8.57 -29.06 -0.70
CA SER A 18 -9.96 -29.44 -1.13
C SER A 18 -11.10 -28.64 -0.48
N ALA A 19 -11.01 -27.31 -0.44
CA ALA A 19 -12.14 -26.49 0.03
C ALA A 19 -12.50 -25.35 -0.94
N SER A 20 -13.79 -24.98 -0.91
CA SER A 20 -14.33 -23.81 -1.60
C SER A 20 -14.11 -22.55 -0.75
N ILE A 21 -13.93 -21.39 -1.39
CA ILE A 21 -13.78 -20.10 -0.71
C ILE A 21 -15.05 -19.82 0.12
N PRO A 22 -14.93 -19.47 1.42
CA PRO A 22 -16.09 -19.17 2.25
C PRO A 22 -16.92 -18.02 1.66
N THR A 23 -18.25 -18.13 1.77
CA THR A 23 -19.19 -17.14 1.23
C THR A 23 -18.98 -15.73 1.80
N THR A 24 -18.38 -15.61 2.98
CA THR A 24 -18.00 -14.34 3.61
C THR A 24 -16.96 -13.55 2.79
N TYR A 25 -16.16 -14.21 1.95
CA TYR A 25 -15.21 -13.57 1.01
C TYR A 25 -15.76 -13.46 -0.42
N SER A 26 -17.00 -13.91 -0.65
CA SER A 26 -17.64 -13.88 -1.96
C SER A 26 -18.54 -12.66 -2.08
N ILE A 27 -18.30 -11.86 -3.13
CA ILE A 27 -19.16 -10.71 -3.45
C ILE A 27 -20.41 -11.26 -4.14
N GLN A 28 -21.51 -11.38 -3.40
CA GLN A 28 -22.77 -11.96 -3.91
C GLN A 28 -23.59 -10.98 -4.75
N SER A 29 -23.36 -9.67 -4.60
CA SER A 29 -23.88 -8.67 -5.54
C SER A 29 -23.04 -8.73 -6.80
N LYS A 30 -23.67 -8.94 -7.97
CA LYS A 30 -23.03 -8.56 -9.24
C LYS A 30 -22.39 -7.20 -8.99
N PRO A 31 -21.07 -7.01 -9.16
CA PRO A 31 -20.56 -5.67 -9.27
C PRO A 31 -21.45 -4.99 -10.32
N ASN A 32 -21.71 -3.69 -10.21
CA ASN A 32 -21.91 -2.94 -11.44
C ASN A 32 -20.58 -3.08 -12.20
N ILE A 33 -20.39 -4.22 -12.86
CA ILE A 33 -19.40 -4.42 -13.88
C ILE A 33 -19.89 -3.43 -14.91
N VAL A 34 -19.26 -2.26 -14.88
CA VAL A 34 -19.27 -1.33 -16.01
C VAL A 34 -18.96 -2.23 -17.20
N ASN A 35 -19.95 -2.37 -18.09
CA ASN A 35 -20.01 -3.36 -19.16
C ASN A 35 -18.62 -3.90 -19.57
N GLU A 36 -18.43 -5.22 -19.53
CA GLU A 36 -17.28 -5.88 -20.18
C GLU A 36 -17.18 -5.55 -21.68
N GLU A 37 -18.23 -4.95 -22.26
CA GLU A 37 -18.28 -4.42 -23.63
C GLU A 37 -17.75 -2.98 -23.79
N ALA A 38 -17.11 -2.41 -22.75
CA ALA A 38 -16.34 -1.17 -22.85
C ALA A 38 -14.84 -1.41 -22.63
N VAL A 39 -14.28 -2.51 -23.14
CA VAL A 39 -12.89 -2.47 -23.61
C VAL A 39 -12.91 -1.79 -24.98
N SER A 40 -13.26 -0.50 -24.98
CA SER A 40 -13.00 0.34 -26.13
C SER A 40 -11.50 0.40 -26.33
N ASP A 41 -11.09 0.27 -27.58
CA ASP A 41 -9.77 0.48 -28.17
C ASP A 41 -9.11 1.81 -27.74
N ALA A 42 -8.81 1.94 -26.45
CA ALA A 42 -8.15 3.07 -25.83
C ALA A 42 -6.78 2.58 -25.38
N THR A 43 -5.79 2.94 -26.18
CA THR A 43 -4.34 2.85 -25.94
C THR A 43 -3.88 3.74 -24.76
N GLU A 44 -4.79 4.13 -23.87
CA GLU A 44 -4.51 5.06 -22.79
C GLU A 44 -3.85 4.33 -21.62
N SER A 45 -2.51 4.34 -21.63
CA SER A 45 -1.69 3.91 -20.51
C SER A 45 -1.84 4.84 -19.31
N ILE A 46 -1.75 4.30 -18.10
CA ILE A 46 -1.71 5.09 -16.86
C ILE A 46 -0.64 6.19 -16.97
N PRO A 47 -0.96 7.46 -16.67
CA PRO A 47 0.01 8.54 -16.71
C PRO A 47 1.26 8.22 -15.89
N THR A 48 2.43 8.43 -16.48
CA THR A 48 3.72 8.23 -15.82
C THR A 48 4.42 9.58 -15.67
N ILE A 49 4.77 9.93 -14.44
CA ILE A 49 5.37 11.22 -14.07
C ILE A 49 6.84 11.01 -13.71
N ASP A 50 7.74 11.66 -14.44
CA ASP A 50 9.16 11.68 -14.12
C ASP A 50 9.44 12.68 -12.99
N PHE A 51 9.86 12.16 -11.83
CA PHE A 51 10.14 12.98 -10.66
C PHE A 51 11.34 13.92 -10.84
N THR A 52 12.32 13.56 -11.69
CA THR A 52 13.50 14.39 -11.91
C THR A 52 13.11 15.72 -12.57
N LEU A 53 12.12 15.70 -13.47
CA LEU A 53 11.58 16.89 -14.12
C LEU A 53 10.86 17.81 -13.12
N LEU A 54 10.14 17.25 -12.14
CA LEU A 54 9.53 18.02 -11.05
C LEU A 54 10.57 18.74 -10.18
N THR A 55 11.79 18.19 -10.12
CA THR A 55 12.92 18.77 -9.39
C THR A 55 13.94 19.47 -10.29
N SER A 56 13.67 19.63 -11.59
CA SER A 56 14.61 20.22 -12.54
C SER A 56 14.95 21.66 -12.17
N THR A 57 16.21 22.03 -12.39
CA THR A 57 16.68 23.42 -12.29
C THR A 57 16.15 24.27 -13.45
N ASN A 58 15.77 23.64 -14.58
CA ASN A 58 15.14 24.32 -15.71
C ASN A 58 13.66 24.66 -15.39
N PRO A 59 13.27 25.94 -15.34
CA PRO A 59 11.89 26.33 -15.03
C PRO A 59 10.84 25.82 -16.03
N GLU A 60 11.19 25.70 -17.32
CA GLU A 60 10.24 25.28 -18.36
C GLU A 60 9.90 23.79 -18.23
N GLU A 61 10.93 22.94 -18.08
CA GLU A 61 10.76 21.50 -17.81
C GLU A 61 9.93 21.27 -16.55
N ARG A 62 10.26 21.98 -15.47
CA ARG A 62 9.53 21.87 -14.21
C ARG A 62 8.07 22.32 -14.36
N SER A 63 7.82 23.42 -15.07
CA SER A 63 6.46 23.90 -15.34
C SER A 63 5.66 22.87 -16.13
N LYS A 64 6.26 22.28 -17.17
CA LYS A 64 5.61 21.24 -17.98
C LYS A 64 5.27 20.01 -17.13
N ALA A 65 6.21 19.51 -16.33
CA ALA A 65 5.98 18.36 -15.46
C ALA A 65 4.89 18.62 -14.40
N ILE A 66 4.79 19.85 -13.88
CA ILE A 66 3.70 20.24 -12.97
C ILE A 66 2.34 20.22 -13.68
N GLN A 67 2.27 20.68 -14.93
CA GLN A 67 1.04 20.64 -15.73
C GLN A 67 0.61 19.20 -16.03
N GLU A 68 1.57 18.33 -16.41
CA GLU A 68 1.32 16.91 -16.64
C GLU A 68 0.83 16.20 -15.37
N LEU A 69 1.45 16.48 -14.22
CA LEU A 69 0.99 15.98 -12.91
C LEU A 69 -0.42 16.46 -12.59
N GLY A 70 -0.71 17.75 -12.81
CA GLY A 70 -2.04 18.33 -12.59
C GLY A 70 -3.10 17.64 -13.44
N LYS A 71 -2.80 17.44 -14.73
CA LYS A 71 -3.69 16.72 -15.66
C LYS A 71 -3.90 15.27 -15.25
N ALA A 72 -2.86 14.57 -14.82
CA ALA A 72 -3.00 13.21 -14.29
C ALA A 72 -3.90 13.16 -13.03
N CYS A 73 -3.79 14.16 -12.14
CA CYS A 73 -4.68 14.26 -10.99
C CYS A 73 -6.14 14.56 -11.37
N GLU A 74 -6.38 15.40 -12.37
CA GLU A 74 -7.72 15.80 -12.83
C GLU A 74 -8.42 14.71 -13.63
N ASP A 75 -7.72 14.14 -14.62
CA ASP A 75 -8.30 13.19 -15.58
C ASP A 75 -8.35 11.76 -14.99
N TRP A 76 -7.34 11.36 -14.21
CA TRP A 76 -7.21 9.97 -13.71
C TRP A 76 -7.38 9.83 -12.20
N GLY A 77 -6.94 10.82 -11.42
CA GLY A 77 -6.87 10.74 -9.96
C GLY A 77 -5.75 9.84 -9.43
N PHE A 78 -4.98 9.17 -10.30
CA PHE A 78 -3.80 8.37 -9.97
C PHE A 78 -2.79 8.36 -11.13
N PHE A 79 -1.53 8.04 -10.82
CA PHE A 79 -0.41 8.02 -11.77
C PHE A 79 0.74 7.16 -11.24
N VAL A 80 1.64 6.75 -12.13
CA VAL A 80 2.92 6.10 -11.78
C VAL A 80 4.00 7.18 -11.68
N VAL A 81 4.93 7.05 -10.74
CA VAL A 81 6.11 7.93 -10.65
C VAL A 81 7.35 7.14 -11.02
N THR A 82 8.19 7.71 -11.89
CA THR A 82 9.51 7.18 -12.25
C THR A 82 10.61 8.13 -11.81
N ASN A 83 11.86 7.63 -11.76
CA ASN A 83 13.03 8.41 -11.37
C ASN A 83 12.88 9.15 -10.02
N HIS A 84 12.11 8.56 -9.09
CA HIS A 84 11.78 9.13 -7.78
C HIS A 84 12.96 9.19 -6.79
N GLY A 85 14.14 8.71 -7.17
CA GLY A 85 15.36 8.78 -6.36
C GLY A 85 15.41 7.82 -5.17
N VAL A 86 14.43 6.91 -5.03
CA VAL A 86 14.49 5.82 -4.02
C VAL A 86 15.29 4.69 -4.62
N ALA A 87 16.37 4.29 -3.93
CA ALA A 87 17.23 3.20 -4.38
C ALA A 87 16.45 1.89 -4.48
N GLU A 88 16.69 1.12 -5.55
CA GLU A 88 16.06 -0.18 -5.78
C GLU A 88 16.30 -1.15 -4.61
N SER A 89 17.51 -1.14 -4.04
CA SER A 89 17.85 -1.92 -2.85
C SER A 89 16.96 -1.60 -1.64
N THR A 90 16.51 -0.35 -1.49
CA THR A 90 15.58 0.05 -0.43
C THR A 90 14.18 -0.50 -0.70
N MET A 91 13.69 -0.40 -1.94
CA MET A 91 12.38 -0.96 -2.32
C MET A 91 12.36 -2.48 -2.13
N ASN A 92 13.39 -3.17 -2.62
CA ASN A 92 13.54 -4.61 -2.47
C ASN A 92 13.64 -5.01 -0.99
N GLY A 93 14.45 -4.30 -0.19
CA GLY A 93 14.55 -4.54 1.25
C GLY A 93 13.21 -4.38 1.99
N MET A 94 12.38 -3.41 1.58
CA MET A 94 11.04 -3.22 2.14
C MET A 94 10.06 -4.34 1.76
N ILE A 95 10.09 -4.80 0.52
CA ILE A 95 9.29 -5.94 0.05
C ILE A 95 9.69 -7.20 0.84
N GLU A 96 10.99 -7.45 0.97
CA GLU A 96 11.54 -8.59 1.70
C GLU A 96 11.19 -8.58 3.18
N ALA A 97 11.35 -7.43 3.85
CA ALA A 97 10.97 -7.27 5.25
C ALA A 97 9.47 -7.49 5.46
N SER A 98 8.63 -7.01 4.53
CA SER A 98 7.18 -7.22 4.57
C SER A 98 6.84 -8.70 4.40
N ARG A 99 7.46 -9.40 3.44
CA ARG A 99 7.29 -10.84 3.26
C ARG A 99 7.68 -11.61 4.51
N ALA A 100 8.87 -11.34 5.06
CA ALA A 100 9.37 -11.98 6.26
C ALA A 100 8.45 -11.75 7.48
N PHE A 101 7.81 -10.58 7.58
CA PHE A 101 6.79 -10.34 8.61
C PHE A 101 5.58 -11.27 8.46
N PHE A 102 5.04 -11.46 7.26
CA PHE A 102 3.87 -12.33 7.05
C PHE A 102 4.20 -13.83 7.14
N GLU A 103 5.48 -14.18 7.04
CA GLU A 103 6.01 -15.53 7.29
C GLU A 103 6.23 -15.86 8.77
N LEU A 104 6.20 -14.87 9.68
CA LEU A 104 6.22 -15.11 11.12
C LEU A 104 5.07 -16.01 11.57
N SER A 105 5.24 -16.65 12.74
CA SER A 105 4.17 -17.46 13.34
C SER A 105 2.92 -16.61 13.63
N GLU A 106 1.76 -17.26 13.76
CA GLU A 106 0.54 -16.53 14.11
C GLU A 106 0.63 -15.89 15.49
N GLU A 107 1.29 -16.55 16.44
CA GLU A 107 1.54 -16.04 17.80
C GLU A 107 2.39 -14.77 17.74
N GLU A 108 3.46 -14.77 16.94
CA GLU A 108 4.33 -13.59 16.78
C GLU A 108 3.61 -12.44 16.09
N LYS A 109 2.74 -12.73 15.10
CA LYS A 109 1.95 -11.69 14.43
C LYS A 109 0.85 -11.14 15.34
N LYS A 110 0.26 -11.95 16.21
CA LYS A 110 -0.75 -11.54 17.20
C LYS A 110 -0.22 -10.56 18.23
N GLU A 111 1.10 -10.51 18.48
CA GLU A 111 1.72 -9.45 19.30
C GLU A 111 1.45 -8.04 18.73
N TYR A 112 1.14 -7.95 17.43
CA TYR A 112 0.81 -6.71 16.74
C TYR A 112 -0.68 -6.53 16.48
N GLU A 113 -1.55 -7.39 17.01
CA GLU A 113 -2.99 -7.24 16.87
C GLU A 113 -3.44 -5.97 17.62
N GLY A 114 -3.61 -4.89 16.87
CA GLY A 114 -3.95 -3.59 17.43
C GLY A 114 -5.33 -3.63 18.09
N GLN A 115 -5.41 -3.09 19.31
CA GLN A 115 -6.63 -2.93 20.10
C GLN A 115 -7.56 -1.89 19.48
N THR A 116 -6.99 -0.83 18.88
CA THR A 116 -7.76 0.27 18.27
C THR A 116 -7.25 0.63 16.88
N VAL A 117 -8.08 1.35 16.12
CA VAL A 117 -7.72 1.82 14.76
C VAL A 117 -6.61 2.88 14.74
N VAL A 118 -6.35 3.52 15.90
CA VAL A 118 -5.34 4.55 16.07
C VAL A 118 -4.01 4.01 16.60
N ASP A 119 -3.92 2.70 16.84
CA ASP A 119 -2.69 2.09 17.31
C ASP A 119 -1.55 2.30 16.29
N PRO A 120 -0.33 2.67 16.75
CA PRO A 120 0.75 3.02 15.85
C PRO A 120 1.23 1.88 14.95
N ILE A 121 1.08 0.64 15.40
CA ILE A 121 1.36 -0.57 14.64
C ILE A 121 0.16 -1.49 14.81
N ARG A 122 -0.38 -2.01 13.71
CA ARG A 122 -1.52 -2.92 13.72
C ARG A 122 -1.42 -3.97 12.63
N PHE A 123 -1.33 -5.21 13.04
CA PHE A 123 -1.62 -6.38 12.24
C PHE A 123 -3.12 -6.72 12.34
N GLY A 124 -3.68 -7.24 11.26
CA GLY A 124 -5.04 -7.75 11.26
C GLY A 124 -5.34 -8.52 9.98
N THR A 125 -6.42 -9.29 10.04
CA THR A 125 -7.02 -9.93 8.87
C THR A 125 -8.35 -9.27 8.59
N SER A 126 -8.65 -9.04 7.31
CA SER A 126 -9.94 -8.57 6.81
C SER A 126 -10.71 -7.57 7.71
N SER A 127 -10.42 -6.27 7.57
CA SER A 127 -11.32 -5.23 8.10
C SER A 127 -12.30 -4.79 7.00
N GLY A 128 -13.44 -5.47 6.91
CA GLY A 128 -14.55 -5.03 6.05
C GLY A 128 -15.28 -3.81 6.63
N PRO A 129 -16.05 -3.05 5.82
CA PRO A 129 -17.10 -2.21 6.37
C PRO A 129 -18.09 -3.09 7.14
N ALA A 130 -18.65 -2.57 8.23
CA ALA A 130 -19.49 -3.27 9.20
C ALA A 130 -20.64 -4.09 8.58
N ASP A 131 -20.38 -5.31 8.09
CA ASP A 131 -21.21 -6.52 8.29
C ASP A 131 -21.51 -7.43 7.08
N LYS A 132 -20.87 -7.37 5.90
CA LYS A 132 -21.25 -8.36 4.82
C LYS A 132 -20.16 -9.05 4.01
N VAL A 133 -19.03 -8.43 3.71
CA VAL A 133 -17.98 -9.07 2.90
C VAL A 133 -16.61 -8.79 3.49
N MET A 134 -15.86 -9.86 3.73
CA MET A 134 -14.48 -9.85 4.17
C MET A 134 -13.54 -9.70 2.96
N PHE A 135 -12.50 -8.89 3.11
CA PHE A 135 -11.48 -8.77 2.07
C PHE A 135 -10.55 -9.97 2.12
N TRP A 136 -10.18 -10.50 0.96
CA TRP A 136 -9.13 -11.53 0.84
C TRP A 136 -7.75 -10.90 1.06
N ARG A 137 -7.49 -10.45 2.29
CA ARG A 137 -6.31 -9.67 2.65
C ARG A 137 -5.98 -9.79 4.14
N ASP A 138 -4.71 -10.03 4.39
CA ASP A 138 -4.05 -9.71 5.66
C ASP A 138 -3.30 -8.38 5.53
N PHE A 139 -3.18 -7.62 6.62
CA PHE A 139 -2.51 -6.32 6.58
C PHE A 139 -1.62 -6.06 7.81
N LEU A 140 -0.59 -5.26 7.57
CA LEU A 140 0.21 -4.61 8.59
C LEU A 140 0.15 -3.09 8.32
N LYS A 141 -0.37 -2.33 9.27
CA LYS A 141 -0.48 -0.87 9.23
C LYS A 141 0.52 -0.28 10.20
N ILE A 142 1.29 0.71 9.75
CA ILE A 142 2.32 1.38 10.55
C ILE A 142 2.20 2.88 10.37
N PHE A 143 2.04 3.61 11.48
CA PHE A 143 2.18 5.06 11.48
C PHE A 143 3.65 5.44 11.63
N VAL A 144 4.21 6.01 10.56
CA VAL A 144 5.62 6.43 10.52
C VAL A 144 5.82 7.92 10.83
N HIS A 145 4.73 8.69 10.97
CA HIS A 145 4.73 10.12 11.27
C HIS A 145 3.57 10.46 12.22
N PRO A 146 3.72 11.40 13.18
CA PRO A 146 4.90 12.23 13.45
C PRO A 146 6.03 11.48 14.18
N LYS A 147 5.70 10.42 14.91
CA LYS A 147 6.67 9.54 15.54
C LYS A 147 6.90 8.34 14.63
N PHE A 148 8.16 7.99 14.39
CA PHE A 148 8.50 6.79 13.66
C PHE A 148 8.23 5.56 14.52
N ASN A 149 7.34 4.69 14.05
CA ASN A 149 7.05 3.39 14.64
C ASN A 149 7.46 2.30 13.64
N SER A 150 7.92 1.16 14.16
CA SER A 150 8.32 0.02 13.36
C SER A 150 8.24 -1.25 14.22
N PRO A 151 7.73 -2.37 13.67
CA PRO A 151 7.83 -3.68 14.28
C PRO A 151 9.25 -4.01 14.72
N ASN A 152 9.40 -4.73 15.83
CA ASN A 152 10.68 -5.28 16.26
C ASN A 152 10.97 -6.66 15.63
N LYS A 153 9.96 -7.26 14.99
CA LYS A 153 10.03 -8.53 14.26
C LYS A 153 9.57 -8.32 12.82
N PRO A 154 10.18 -9.00 11.84
CA PRO A 154 11.44 -9.75 11.96
C PRO A 154 12.62 -8.83 12.29
N PRO A 155 13.74 -9.36 12.82
CA PRO A 155 14.97 -8.58 12.97
C PRO A 155 15.37 -7.95 11.63
N GLY A 156 15.73 -6.67 11.62
CA GLY A 156 16.05 -5.95 10.40
C GLY A 156 14.90 -5.13 9.81
N PHE A 157 13.64 -5.37 10.20
CA PHE A 157 12.47 -4.66 9.63
C PHE A 157 12.54 -3.14 9.80
N ARG A 158 13.13 -2.68 10.91
CA ARG A 158 13.32 -1.26 11.16
C ARG A 158 14.42 -0.63 10.29
N GLN A 159 15.43 -1.42 9.94
CA GLN A 159 16.62 -0.99 9.22
C GLN A 159 16.39 -0.92 7.70
N THR A 160 15.36 -1.60 7.18
CA THR A 160 14.98 -1.53 5.77
C THR A 160 14.23 -0.25 5.41
N TRP A 161 13.65 0.45 6.40
CA TRP A 161 13.14 1.78 6.14
C TRP A 161 14.29 2.67 5.68
N PRO A 162 14.12 3.44 4.59
CA PRO A 162 15.08 4.45 4.27
C PRO A 162 15.23 5.35 5.50
N MET A 163 16.41 5.34 6.12
CA MET A 163 16.84 6.39 7.05
C MET A 163 16.62 7.78 6.43
N GLY A 164 16.54 7.82 5.09
CA GLY A 164 16.09 8.91 4.25
C GLY A 164 14.65 9.40 4.40
N TRP A 165 13.71 8.80 5.13
CA TRP A 165 12.45 9.51 5.41
C TRP A 165 12.65 10.71 6.35
N LEU A 166 13.64 10.62 7.24
CA LEU A 166 14.12 11.76 8.03
C LEU A 166 15.09 12.65 7.24
N ALA A 167 15.78 12.10 6.24
CA ALA A 167 16.76 12.84 5.43
C ALA A 167 16.27 13.24 4.02
N TRP A 168 14.98 13.05 3.71
CA TRP A 168 14.41 13.48 2.44
C TRP A 168 14.48 15.01 2.40
N PRO A 169 15.13 15.61 1.40
CA PRO A 169 15.26 17.06 1.34
C PRO A 169 13.86 17.67 1.33
N ASN A 170 13.49 18.34 2.42
CA ASN A 170 12.22 19.06 2.63
C ASN A 170 10.98 18.27 3.11
N ALA A 171 11.09 17.03 3.61
CA ALA A 171 9.93 16.34 4.20
C ALA A 171 9.30 17.10 5.39
N GLN A 172 10.11 17.89 6.12
CA GLN A 172 9.66 18.71 7.25
C GLN A 172 9.31 20.17 6.85
N ALA A 173 9.71 20.63 5.66
CA ALA A 173 9.74 22.07 5.35
C ALA A 173 8.51 22.61 4.57
N ARG A 174 7.59 21.76 4.10
CA ARG A 174 6.43 22.23 3.30
C ARG A 174 5.14 22.27 4.13
N ARG A 175 5.01 23.29 4.98
CA ARG A 175 3.71 23.68 5.57
C ARG A 175 2.90 24.44 4.50
N GLY A 176 2.14 23.72 3.68
CA GLY A 176 1.26 24.34 2.67
C GLY A 176 0.21 23.40 2.08
N PRO A 177 -0.63 23.90 1.15
CA PRO A 177 -1.73 23.16 0.50
C PRO A 177 -1.31 21.86 -0.19
N ALA A 178 -0.02 21.70 -0.50
CA ALA A 178 0.57 20.46 -1.00
C ALA A 178 0.35 19.23 -0.08
N ARG A 179 -0.12 19.41 1.16
CA ARG A 179 -0.56 18.28 2.00
C ARG A 179 -1.68 17.43 1.39
N GLN A 180 -2.51 17.97 0.50
CA GLN A 180 -3.61 17.20 -0.10
C GLN A 180 -3.15 16.30 -1.25
N ALA A 181 -2.21 16.74 -2.10
CA ALA A 181 -1.74 15.91 -3.21
C ALA A 181 -0.94 14.67 -2.73
N TRP A 182 -0.14 14.81 -1.65
CA TRP A 182 0.72 13.72 -1.17
C TRP A 182 0.06 12.79 -0.16
N ARG A 183 -1.06 13.20 0.46
CA ARG A 183 -1.87 12.31 1.32
C ARG A 183 -2.55 11.19 0.54
N VAL A 184 -2.73 11.35 -0.76
CA VAL A 184 -3.49 10.44 -1.61
C VAL A 184 -2.58 9.39 -2.29
N GLY A 185 -1.29 9.68 -2.51
CA GLY A 185 -0.39 8.80 -3.27
C GLY A 185 0.66 8.01 -2.49
N LEU A 186 0.91 8.31 -1.20
CA LEU A 186 1.99 7.69 -0.41
C LEU A 186 1.49 7.12 0.93
N GLY A 187 0.24 6.66 0.95
CA GLY A 187 -0.04 5.51 1.79
C GLY A 187 0.88 4.39 1.31
N MET A 188 1.95 4.09 2.05
CA MET A 188 2.66 2.82 1.92
C MET A 188 1.67 1.71 2.33
N ALA A 189 0.68 1.46 1.51
CA ALA A 189 0.13 0.15 1.34
C ALA A 189 1.19 -0.58 0.53
N VAL A 190 2.06 -1.31 1.23
CA VAL A 190 2.76 -2.42 0.59
C VAL A 190 1.64 -3.37 0.17
N TRP A 191 1.24 -3.28 -1.10
CA TRP A 191 0.43 -4.30 -1.73
C TRP A 191 1.37 -5.44 -2.10
N ALA A 192 1.67 -6.29 -1.12
CA ALA A 192 2.15 -7.63 -1.42
C ALA A 192 0.92 -8.45 -1.81
N THR A 193 0.55 -8.41 -3.10
CA THR A 193 -0.33 -9.44 -3.65
C THR A 193 0.56 -10.66 -3.89
N LEU A 194 0.43 -11.67 -3.02
CA LEU A 194 0.81 -13.05 -3.35
C LEU A 194 -0.33 -13.70 -4.13
#